data_AF-A0A7C5X042-F1
#
_entry.id   AF-A0A7C5X042-F1
#
_cell.length_a   1.000
_cell.length_b   1.000
_cell.length_c   1.000
_cell.angle_alpha   90.00
_cell.angle_beta   90.00
_cell.angle_gamma   90.00
#
_symmetry.space_group_name_H-M   'P 1'
#
loop_
_entity.id
_entity.type
_entity.pdbx_description
1 polymer ?
#
loop_
_entity_poly.entity_id
_entity_poly.type
_entity_poly.pdbx_seq_one_letter_code
_entity_poly.pdbx_strand_id
1 'polypeptide(L)'
;FDIMNQAHWHTFQVLTKRPKRLAKLADKLNWTDNIWMGVTVEANEYVDRVDYLRNTPAKVKFLSLEPLIDSVDRLDYSGIDWVIVGGESGFGARVMKKEWVLQIRDRCKEENIPFFFKQWGGVNKKKAGRQLEGNYYDELPREFTGALIA
;
A
#
# COMPACT_ATOMS: atom_id res chain seq x y z
N PHE A 1 8.40 18.18 0.20
CA PHE A 1 9.32 17.19 -0.36
C PHE A 1 10.75 17.50 0.06
N ASP A 2 11.15 18.77 0.14
CA ASP A 2 12.50 19.20 0.56
C ASP A 2 13.03 18.53 1.83
N ILE A 3 12.24 18.45 2.91
CA ILE A 3 12.68 17.75 4.12
C ILE A 3 12.93 16.26 3.88
N MET A 4 12.07 15.59 3.11
CA MET A 4 12.24 14.16 2.78
C MET A 4 13.47 13.95 1.88
N ASN A 5 13.75 14.90 0.99
CA ASN A 5 14.94 14.89 0.14
C ASN A 5 16.24 15.10 0.95
N GLN A 6 16.21 15.97 1.98
CA GLN A 6 17.37 16.22 2.85
C GLN A 6 17.61 15.04 3.81
N ALA A 7 16.55 14.48 4.38
CA ALA A 7 16.61 13.37 5.32
C ALA A 7 16.72 12.01 4.62
N HIS A 8 17.72 11.86 3.74
CA HIS A 8 17.93 10.66 2.93
C HIS A 8 18.19 9.38 3.75
N TRP A 9 18.52 9.52 5.04
CA TRP A 9 18.67 8.41 5.99
C TRP A 9 17.34 7.86 6.52
N HIS A 10 16.20 8.45 6.14
CA HIS A 10 14.86 7.95 6.47
C HIS A 10 14.09 7.59 5.22
N THR A 11 13.38 6.46 5.26
CA THR A 11 12.35 6.12 4.28
C THR A 11 11.01 6.73 4.68
N PHE A 12 10.40 7.50 3.80
CA PHE A 12 9.10 8.13 3.98
C PHE A 12 8.03 7.40 3.18
N GLN A 13 7.04 6.84 3.88
CA GLN A 13 5.82 6.31 3.26
C GLN A 13 4.78 7.43 3.16
N VAL A 14 4.62 7.98 1.95
CA VAL A 14 3.65 9.04 1.64
C VAL A 14 2.38 8.39 1.09
N LEU A 15 1.23 8.62 1.73
CA LEU A 15 -0.04 8.00 1.36
C LEU A 15 -1.12 9.05 1.08
N THR A 16 -1.94 8.85 0.04
CA THR A 16 -3.06 9.76 -0.27
C THR A 16 -4.32 9.06 -0.77
N LYS A 17 -5.48 9.63 -0.43
CA LYS A 17 -6.80 9.34 -1.04
C LYS A 17 -7.13 10.27 -2.21
N ARG A 18 -6.26 11.24 -2.52
CA ARG A 18 -6.48 12.31 -3.52
C ARG A 18 -5.49 12.20 -4.68
N PRO A 19 -5.50 11.10 -5.46
CA PRO A 19 -4.50 10.84 -6.50
C PRO A 19 -4.51 11.85 -7.64
N LYS A 20 -5.66 12.46 -7.95
CA LYS A 20 -5.72 13.56 -8.94
C LYS A 20 -4.87 14.77 -8.54
N ARG A 21 -4.73 15.03 -7.23
CA ARG A 21 -3.82 16.08 -6.73
C ARG A 21 -2.36 15.65 -6.84
N LEU A 22 -2.08 14.38 -6.55
CA LEU A 22 -0.75 13.79 -6.74
C LEU A 22 -0.30 13.95 -8.19
N ALA A 23 -1.13 13.56 -9.16
CA ALA A 23 -0.81 13.69 -10.59
C ALA A 23 -0.50 15.13 -11.02
N LYS A 24 -1.26 16.13 -10.53
CA LYS A 24 -1.00 17.56 -10.82
C LYS A 24 0.32 18.07 -10.25
N LEU A 25 0.85 17.40 -9.23
CA LEU A 25 2.07 17.81 -8.54
C LEU A 25 3.27 16.97 -8.95
N ALA A 26 3.08 15.76 -9.49
CA ALA A 26 4.14 14.78 -9.71
C ALA A 26 5.35 15.38 -10.45
N ASP A 27 5.12 16.12 -11.53
CA ASP A 27 6.19 16.72 -12.35
C ASP A 27 6.87 17.95 -11.70
N LYS A 28 6.31 18.44 -10.59
CA LYS A 28 6.82 19.60 -9.84
C LYS A 28 7.60 19.20 -8.59
N LEU A 29 7.63 17.90 -8.29
CA LEU A 29 8.24 17.36 -7.09
C LEU A 29 9.57 16.70 -7.44
N ASN A 30 10.57 16.88 -6.58
CA ASN A 30 11.81 16.13 -6.68
C ASN A 30 11.64 14.78 -5.98
N TRP A 31 11.77 13.69 -6.74
CA TRP A 31 11.56 12.32 -6.28
C TRP A 31 12.90 11.63 -5.98
N THR A 32 13.13 11.30 -4.72
CA THR A 32 14.29 10.53 -4.26
C THR A 32 13.87 9.12 -3.81
N ASP A 33 14.83 8.19 -3.79
CA ASP A 33 14.62 6.76 -3.55
C ASP A 33 13.97 6.46 -2.19
N ASN A 34 14.21 7.34 -1.22
CA ASN A 34 13.67 7.23 0.12
C ASN A 34 12.22 7.74 0.25
N ILE A 35 11.58 8.17 -0.85
CA ILE A 35 10.18 8.59 -0.88
C ILE A 35 9.35 7.50 -1.55
N TRP A 36 8.65 6.71 -0.73
CA TRP A 36 7.72 5.70 -1.19
C TRP A 36 6.34 6.30 -1.30
N MET A 37 5.72 6.18 -2.46
CA MET A 37 4.42 6.80 -2.73
C MET A 37 3.34 5.75 -2.78
N GLY A 38 2.22 6.02 -2.13
CA GLY A 38 1.08 5.13 -2.17
C GLY A 38 -0.25 5.84 -2.29
N VAL A 39 -1.23 5.06 -2.74
CA VAL A 39 -2.64 5.47 -2.78
C VAL A 39 -3.47 4.51 -1.96
N THR A 40 -4.50 5.05 -1.30
CA THR A 40 -5.49 4.22 -0.63
C THR A 40 -6.54 3.77 -1.63
N VAL A 41 -6.84 2.48 -1.65
CA VAL A 41 -7.93 1.86 -2.43
C VAL A 41 -8.77 1.01 -1.49
N GLU A 42 -9.91 1.54 -1.06
CA GLU A 42 -10.76 0.88 -0.06
C GLU A 42 -11.70 -0.19 -0.66
N ALA A 43 -12.05 -0.05 -1.94
CA ALA A 43 -13.05 -0.83 -2.65
C ALA A 43 -12.85 -0.74 -4.17
N ASN A 44 -13.54 -1.61 -4.90
CA ASN A 44 -13.63 -1.64 -6.36
C ASN A 44 -13.98 -0.28 -7.01
N GLU A 45 -14.71 0.60 -6.32
CA GLU A 45 -15.03 1.96 -6.78
C GLU A 45 -13.77 2.84 -6.99
N TYR A 46 -12.67 2.50 -6.32
CA TYR A 46 -11.47 3.34 -6.24
C TYR A 46 -10.24 2.74 -6.93
N VAL A 47 -10.40 1.69 -7.72
CA VAL A 47 -9.27 1.04 -8.42
C VAL A 47 -8.63 1.97 -9.45
N ASP A 48 -9.37 2.94 -9.99
CA ASP A 48 -8.88 3.99 -10.90
C ASP A 48 -7.78 4.86 -10.28
N ARG A 49 -7.70 4.91 -8.94
CA ARG A 49 -6.67 5.66 -8.21
C ARG A 49 -5.27 5.12 -8.49
N VAL A 50 -5.15 3.85 -8.82
CA VAL A 50 -3.87 3.18 -9.07
C VAL A 50 -3.18 3.75 -10.29
N ASP A 51 -3.91 4.10 -11.34
CA ASP A 51 -3.34 4.65 -12.58
C ASP A 51 -2.59 5.95 -12.34
N TYR A 52 -3.15 6.82 -11.49
CA TYR A 52 -2.47 8.05 -11.10
C TYR A 52 -1.18 7.79 -10.33
N LEU A 53 -1.11 6.73 -9.52
CA LEU A 53 0.11 6.34 -8.83
C LEU A 53 1.14 5.80 -9.81
N ARG A 54 0.73 4.91 -10.74
CA ARG A 54 1.59 4.32 -11.78
C ARG A 54 2.28 5.39 -12.62
N ASN A 55 1.57 6.48 -12.90
CA ASN A 55 2.08 7.60 -13.69
C ASN A 55 3.01 8.55 -12.90
N THR A 56 3.32 8.28 -11.63
CA THR A 56 4.29 9.09 -10.87
C THR A 56 5.73 8.62 -11.09
N PRO A 57 6.73 9.52 -10.98
CA PRO A 57 8.15 9.14 -10.97
C PRO A 57 8.62 8.36 -9.74
N ALA A 58 7.76 8.07 -8.75
CA ALA A 58 8.15 7.37 -7.53
C ALA A 58 8.78 6.00 -7.84
N LYS A 59 9.92 5.69 -7.23
CA LYS A 59 10.61 4.40 -7.42
C LYS A 59 9.92 3.24 -6.72
N VAL A 60 9.28 3.50 -5.58
CA VAL A 60 8.47 2.52 -4.87
C VAL A 60 7.03 3.03 -4.82
N LYS A 61 6.13 2.24 -5.39
CA LYS A 61 4.69 2.50 -5.48
C LYS A 61 3.94 1.44 -4.69
N PHE A 62 3.24 1.85 -3.64
CA PHE A 62 2.50 0.91 -2.80
C PHE A 62 0.99 1.18 -2.77
N LEU A 63 0.21 0.12 -2.57
CA LEU A 63 -1.23 0.23 -2.34
C LEU A 63 -1.53 0.04 -0.87
N SER A 64 -2.30 0.97 -0.29
CA SER A 64 -2.90 0.79 1.02
C SER A 64 -4.36 0.43 0.83
N LEU A 65 -4.68 -0.84 0.99
CA LEU A 65 -6.03 -1.36 1.03
C LEU A 65 -6.54 -1.29 2.48
N GLU A 66 -6.58 -0.05 3.02
CA GLU A 66 -6.96 0.23 4.40
C GLU A 66 -7.80 1.52 4.54
N PRO A 67 -9.00 1.45 5.16
CA PRO A 67 -9.69 0.21 5.48
C PRO A 67 -10.12 -0.51 4.20
N LEU A 68 -9.91 -1.83 4.12
CA LEU A 68 -10.52 -2.66 3.09
C LEU A 68 -11.99 -2.89 3.46
N ILE A 69 -12.90 -2.26 2.72
CA ILE A 69 -14.33 -2.20 3.04
C ILE A 69 -15.18 -2.99 2.03
N ASP A 70 -14.60 -3.34 0.88
CA ASP A 70 -15.22 -4.18 -0.15
C ASP A 70 -14.15 -4.94 -0.95
N SER A 71 -14.58 -5.84 -1.84
CA SER A 71 -13.73 -6.50 -2.83
C SER A 71 -12.99 -5.47 -3.70
N VAL A 72 -11.77 -5.85 -4.11
CA VAL A 72 -10.93 -5.15 -5.09
C VAL A 72 -10.51 -6.11 -6.21
N ASP A 73 -11.36 -7.07 -6.56
CA ASP A 73 -11.10 -8.05 -7.63
C ASP A 73 -10.86 -7.44 -9.03
N ARG A 74 -11.19 -6.16 -9.24
CA ARG A 74 -10.89 -5.42 -10.48
C ARG A 74 -9.57 -4.65 -10.43
N LEU A 75 -8.80 -4.79 -9.35
CA LEU A 75 -7.54 -4.09 -9.16
C LEU A 75 -6.46 -4.61 -10.13
N ASP A 76 -5.89 -3.70 -10.91
CA ASP A 76 -4.68 -3.94 -11.72
C ASP A 76 -3.44 -3.66 -10.85
N TYR A 77 -2.65 -4.71 -10.61
CA TYR A 77 -1.44 -4.65 -9.77
C TYR A 77 -0.18 -4.31 -10.58
N SER A 78 -0.28 -4.16 -11.90
CA SER A 78 0.87 -3.89 -12.77
C SER A 78 1.61 -2.62 -12.36
N GLY A 79 2.91 -2.72 -12.10
CA GLY A 79 3.75 -1.58 -11.70
C GLY A 79 3.57 -1.14 -10.25
N ILE A 80 3.07 -2.03 -9.38
CA ILE A 80 2.98 -1.85 -7.94
C ILE A 80 4.03 -2.72 -7.25
N ASP A 81 4.74 -2.11 -6.31
CA ASP A 81 5.89 -2.70 -5.63
C ASP A 81 5.56 -3.28 -4.25
N TRP A 82 4.40 -2.94 -3.68
CA TRP A 82 3.99 -3.41 -2.36
C TRP A 82 2.50 -3.21 -2.09
N VAL A 83 1.86 -4.16 -1.40
CA VAL A 83 0.44 -4.10 -1.04
C VAL A 83 0.27 -4.30 0.46
N ILE A 84 -0.43 -3.35 1.09
CA ILE A 84 -0.77 -3.35 2.51
C ILE A 84 -2.27 -3.56 2.64
N VAL A 85 -2.72 -4.52 3.45
CA VAL A 85 -4.13 -4.76 3.74
C VAL A 85 -4.44 -4.56 5.22
N GLY A 86 -5.51 -3.83 5.51
CA GLY A 86 -5.97 -3.64 6.89
C GLY A 86 -7.45 -3.33 7.00
N GLY A 87 -8.10 -3.82 8.06
CA GLY A 87 -9.50 -3.51 8.36
C GLY A 87 -9.70 -2.21 9.13
N GLU A 88 -10.93 -1.70 9.09
CA GLU A 88 -11.34 -0.49 9.81
C GLU A 88 -11.29 -0.66 11.32
N SER A 89 -11.03 0.41 12.04
CA SER A 89 -10.78 0.40 13.49
C SER A 89 -11.72 1.34 14.23
N GLY A 90 -12.14 0.95 15.44
CA GLY A 90 -12.92 1.81 16.33
C GLY A 90 -14.41 1.48 16.36
N PHE A 91 -15.20 2.34 17.01
CA PHE A 91 -16.65 2.16 17.10
C PHE A 91 -17.28 2.27 15.71
N GLY A 92 -18.15 1.31 15.36
CA GLY A 92 -18.76 1.25 14.03
C GLY A 92 -17.85 0.72 12.91
N ALA A 93 -16.70 0.13 13.25
CA ALA A 93 -15.80 -0.45 12.26
C ALA A 93 -16.50 -1.51 11.39
N ARG A 94 -16.41 -1.34 10.07
CA ARG A 94 -16.93 -2.31 9.09
C ARG A 94 -16.12 -3.59 9.13
N VAL A 95 -16.82 -4.72 8.96
CA VAL A 95 -16.20 -6.05 8.92
C VAL A 95 -15.51 -6.25 7.57
N MET A 96 -14.20 -6.46 7.62
CA MET A 96 -13.43 -6.92 6.47
C MET A 96 -13.59 -8.43 6.32
N LYS A 97 -14.02 -8.90 5.14
CA LYS A 97 -14.21 -10.33 4.89
C LYS A 97 -12.86 -11.02 4.65
N LYS A 98 -12.70 -12.23 5.20
CA LYS A 98 -11.47 -13.03 5.06
C LYS A 98 -11.18 -13.33 3.59
N GLU A 99 -12.22 -13.59 2.81
CA GLU A 99 -12.13 -13.96 1.41
C GLU A 99 -11.46 -12.87 0.57
N TRP A 100 -11.73 -11.59 0.86
CA TRP A 100 -11.09 -10.46 0.17
C TRP A 100 -9.58 -10.43 0.45
N VAL A 101 -9.18 -10.63 1.72
CA VAL A 101 -7.77 -10.63 2.12
C VAL A 101 -7.01 -11.80 1.47
N LEU A 102 -7.61 -12.99 1.43
CA LEU A 102 -7.02 -14.16 0.80
C LEU A 102 -6.83 -13.96 -0.71
N GLN A 103 -7.85 -13.43 -1.39
CA GLN A 103 -7.75 -13.09 -2.82
C GLN A 103 -6.61 -12.12 -3.09
N ILE A 104 -6.48 -11.04 -2.32
CA ILE A 104 -5.38 -10.08 -2.48
C ILE A 104 -4.02 -10.75 -2.25
N ARG A 105 -3.88 -11.53 -1.16
CA ARG A 105 -2.63 -12.24 -0.84
C ARG A 105 -2.22 -13.15 -1.99
N ASP A 106 -3.15 -13.95 -2.50
CA ASP A 106 -2.86 -14.93 -3.54
C ASP A 106 -2.47 -14.26 -4.86
N ARG A 107 -3.13 -13.15 -5.22
CA ARG A 107 -2.73 -12.31 -6.37
C ARG A 107 -1.34 -11.70 -6.18
N CYS A 108 -1.03 -11.15 -5.00
CA CYS A 108 0.30 -10.64 -4.69
C CYS A 108 1.36 -11.74 -4.84
N LYS A 109 1.07 -12.97 -4.38
CA LYS A 109 1.97 -14.12 -4.53
C LYS A 109 2.16 -14.52 -6.00
N GLU A 110 1.10 -14.57 -6.79
CA GLU A 110 1.15 -14.87 -8.23
C GLU A 110 2.02 -13.86 -8.99
N GLU A 111 1.90 -12.58 -8.64
CA GLU A 111 2.58 -11.46 -9.31
C GLU A 111 3.94 -11.12 -8.67
N ASN A 112 4.39 -11.87 -7.66
CA ASN A 112 5.62 -11.64 -6.88
C ASN A 112 5.70 -10.25 -6.23
N ILE A 113 4.57 -9.73 -5.76
CA ILE A 113 4.45 -8.45 -5.07
C ILE A 113 4.49 -8.71 -3.56
N PRO A 114 5.38 -8.03 -2.81
CA PRO A 114 5.39 -8.08 -1.36
C PRO A 114 4.00 -7.79 -0.75
N PHE A 115 3.58 -8.64 0.18
CA PHE A 115 2.29 -8.54 0.85
C PHE A 115 2.42 -8.31 2.36
N PHE A 116 1.80 -7.23 2.85
CA PHE A 116 1.75 -6.89 4.27
C PHE A 116 0.32 -6.93 4.79
N PHE A 117 0.04 -7.83 5.74
CA PHE A 117 -1.24 -7.89 6.43
C PHE A 117 -1.15 -7.18 7.78
N LYS A 118 -1.72 -5.98 7.85
CA LYS A 118 -1.60 -5.12 9.03
C LYS A 118 -2.46 -5.61 10.20
N GLN A 119 -3.75 -5.78 9.98
CA GLN A 119 -4.73 -6.14 11.02
C GLN A 119 -6.12 -6.42 10.44
N TRP A 120 -6.93 -7.18 11.17
CA TRP A 120 -8.36 -7.38 10.86
C TRP A 120 -9.26 -6.17 11.15
N GLY A 121 -8.85 -5.27 12.05
CA GLY A 121 -9.66 -4.13 12.47
C GLY A 121 -10.64 -4.46 13.60
N GLY A 122 -11.79 -3.80 13.64
CA GLY A 122 -12.84 -3.95 14.66
C GLY A 122 -12.70 -3.02 15.88
N VAL A 123 -13.67 -3.16 16.79
CA VAL A 123 -13.78 -2.32 18.01
C VAL A 123 -12.62 -2.57 18.97
N ASN A 124 -12.14 -3.82 19.06
CA ASN A 124 -11.02 -4.19 19.92
C ASN A 124 -9.84 -4.70 19.08
N LYS A 125 -9.00 -3.77 18.61
CA LYS A 125 -7.82 -4.06 17.77
C LYS A 125 -6.89 -5.12 18.38
N LYS A 126 -6.72 -5.10 19.71
CA LYS A 126 -5.84 -6.03 20.42
C LYS A 126 -6.34 -7.47 20.37
N LYS A 127 -7.65 -7.68 20.21
CA LYS A 127 -8.25 -9.02 20.10
C LYS A 127 -8.33 -9.53 18.66
N ALA A 128 -8.51 -8.64 17.69
CA ALA A 128 -8.66 -9.03 16.30
C ALA A 128 -7.34 -9.51 15.67
N GLY A 129 -6.20 -8.97 16.13
CA GLY A 129 -4.88 -9.47 15.77
C GLY A 129 -4.46 -9.19 14.32
N ARG A 130 -3.29 -9.69 13.98
CA ARG A 130 -2.62 -9.50 12.66
C ARG A 130 -2.21 -10.82 12.00
N GLN A 131 -2.78 -11.93 12.46
CA GLN A 131 -2.54 -13.24 11.84
C GLN A 131 -3.60 -13.51 10.78
N LEU A 132 -3.14 -13.93 9.60
CA LEU A 132 -3.97 -14.45 8.52
C LEU A 132 -3.66 -15.94 8.40
N GLU A 133 -4.64 -16.80 8.67
CA GLU A 133 -4.47 -18.26 8.66
C GLU A 133 -3.31 -18.74 9.55
N GLY A 134 -3.18 -18.13 10.73
CA GLY A 134 -2.14 -18.45 11.71
C GLY A 134 -0.76 -17.85 11.40
N ASN A 135 -0.58 -17.20 10.25
CA ASN A 135 0.72 -16.66 9.81
C ASN A 135 0.76 -15.13 9.91
N TYR A 136 1.96 -14.59 10.09
CA TYR A 136 2.25 -13.16 9.95
C TYR A 136 2.74 -12.87 8.53
N TYR A 137 2.23 -11.80 7.93
CA TYR A 137 2.65 -11.34 6.61
C TYR A 137 3.17 -9.92 6.78
N ASP A 138 4.50 -9.80 6.94
CA ASP A 138 5.20 -8.56 7.27
C ASP A 138 6.19 -8.16 6.14
N GLU A 139 5.92 -8.57 4.90
CA GLU A 139 6.82 -8.34 3.77
C GLU A 139 6.94 -6.84 3.43
N LEU A 140 8.12 -6.44 2.96
CA LEU A 140 8.45 -5.08 2.53
C LEU A 140 8.93 -5.11 1.08
N PRO A 141 8.81 -3.99 0.32
CA PRO A 141 9.52 -3.87 -0.94
C PRO A 141 11.01 -4.19 -0.70
N ARG A 142 11.60 -5.03 -1.55
CA ARG A 142 13.04 -5.26 -1.49
C ARG A 142 13.70 -3.91 -1.65
N GLU A 143 14.59 -3.55 -0.73
CA GLU A 143 15.44 -2.38 -0.93
C GLU A 143 16.07 -2.54 -2.32
N PHE A 144 15.96 -1.52 -3.17
CA PHE A 144 16.90 -1.38 -4.26
C PHE A 144 18.26 -1.25 -3.57
N THR A 145 18.95 -2.38 -3.38
CA THR A 145 20.35 -2.38 -3.03
C THR A 145 21.07 -1.81 -4.24
N GLY A 146 21.08 -0.48 -4.35
CA GLY A 146 22.23 0.25 -4.86
C GLY A 146 23.35 0.13 -3.83
N ALA A 147 23.66 -1.11 -3.43
CA ALA A 147 24.95 -1.43 -2.87
C ALA A 147 25.93 -1.13 -4.00
N LEU A 148 26.97 -0.36 -3.66
CA LEU A 148 28.17 -0.19 -4.46
C LEU A 148 28.48 -1.50 -5.21
N ILE A 149 28.39 -1.46 -6.53
CA ILE A 149 29.16 -2.35 -7.38
C ILE A 149 30.09 -1.42 -8.17
N ALA A 150 31.36 -1.45 -7.74
CA ALA A 150 32.58 -0.94 -8.35
C ALA A 150 32.65 0.55 -8.70
#